data_AF-A0A6P6YJX8-F1
#
_entry.id   AF-A0A6P6YJX8-F1
#
_cell.length_a   1.000
_cell.length_b   1.000
_cell.length_c   1.000
_cell.angle_alpha   90.00
_cell.angle_beta   90.00
_cell.angle_gamma   90.00
#
_symmetry.space_group_name_H-M   'P 1'
#
loop_
_entity.id
_entity.type
_entity.pdbx_description
1 polymer ?
#
loop_
_entity_poly.entity_id
_entity_poly.type
_entity_poly.pdbx_seq_one_letter_code
_entity_poly.pdbx_strand_id
1 'polypeptide(L)'
;MSDDDNNQQQQQQNQPIEKSKAELDNDIQNNLQNNDEEFSEFRQMICSIIPPLQPEFHKGQAGRIGLIGGSREYTGAPYFSAISAMKTGADLSYIFCSSDSASVIKSYSPELIVYPVLDQPNFLDDFNAILPKLHVLVIGPGLGRNDQILSNIGTVIAQVKERNMPIVLDADALYFISKCPEIVRSYTSAILTPNVAEFDRLYSAVFRSDSKLSNKNVGDDDARSAVELLAKTLGHITILRKGPVDIISNGLITYACREQGSNRRCGGQGDLLSGALGTFTHWSHKAFESNQISGSSSIYQNYSPTLLACLAASMLTRRCARLAFQKQARSTTTTDLIKEIKNAFTTLYPVD
;
A
#
# COMPACT_ATOMS: atom_id res chain seq x y z
N MET A 1 32.24 64.35 20.44
CA MET A 1 31.31 64.48 21.59
C MET A 1 29.96 64.82 20.98
N SER A 2 29.00 63.93 20.82
CA SER A 2 28.76 62.59 21.38
C SER A 2 27.59 61.98 20.59
N ASP A 3 27.83 60.92 19.83
CA ASP A 3 26.81 60.17 19.06
C ASP A 3 26.89 58.67 19.42
N ASP A 4 26.94 58.34 20.72
CA ASP A 4 27.16 56.95 21.18
C ASP A 4 26.10 56.39 22.16
N ASP A 5 25.01 57.10 22.46
CA ASP A 5 24.09 56.67 23.53
C ASP A 5 22.77 56.03 23.08
N ASN A 6 22.53 55.82 21.78
CA ASN A 6 21.24 55.30 21.30
C ASN A 6 21.25 53.86 20.75
N ASN A 7 22.35 53.12 20.90
CA ASN A 7 22.48 51.77 20.32
C ASN A 7 22.60 50.60 21.32
N GLN A 8 22.37 50.84 22.62
CA GLN A 8 22.48 49.78 23.65
C GLN A 8 21.14 49.21 24.15
N GLN A 9 19.99 49.62 23.62
CA GLN A 9 18.67 49.11 24.07
C GLN A 9 17.91 48.21 23.10
N GLN A 10 18.50 47.76 21.98
CA GLN A 10 17.81 46.87 21.01
C GLN A 10 18.50 45.53 20.70
N GLN A 11 19.43 45.07 21.55
CA GLN A 11 20.14 43.77 21.34
C GLN A 11 19.90 42.72 22.44
N GLN A 12 18.77 42.74 23.14
CA GLN A 12 18.37 41.65 24.03
C GLN A 12 16.92 41.24 23.79
N GLN A 13 16.67 40.54 22.67
CA GLN A 13 15.51 39.64 22.51
C GLN A 13 15.66 38.88 21.20
N ASN A 14 16.37 37.75 21.26
CA ASN A 14 16.22 36.55 20.43
C ASN A 14 17.44 35.64 20.63
N GLN A 15 17.61 35.14 21.86
CA GLN A 15 18.30 33.88 22.05
C GLN A 15 17.27 32.76 21.83
N PRO A 16 17.58 31.70 21.07
CA PRO A 16 16.72 30.53 21.03
C PRO A 16 16.62 30.01 22.46
N ILE A 17 15.38 29.83 22.95
CA ILE A 17 15.13 29.18 24.23
C ILE A 17 15.65 27.74 24.09
N GLU A 18 16.86 27.48 24.58
CA GLU A 18 17.36 26.12 24.76
C GLU A 18 16.46 25.44 25.78
N LYS A 19 15.54 24.59 25.28
CA LYS A 19 14.71 23.75 26.13
C LYS A 19 15.62 22.98 27.08
N SER A 20 15.29 23.01 28.37
CA SER A 20 16.04 22.25 29.37
C SER A 20 16.00 20.76 29.05
N LYS A 21 17.03 20.01 29.46
CA LYS A 21 17.10 18.56 29.24
C LYS A 21 15.83 17.83 29.75
N ALA A 22 15.26 18.30 30.86
CA ALA A 22 14.01 17.77 31.41
C ALA A 22 12.77 18.08 30.55
N GLU A 23 12.71 19.24 29.89
CA GLU A 23 11.66 19.58 28.94
C GLU A 23 11.79 18.78 27.63
N LEU A 24 13.02 18.54 27.15
CA LEU A 24 13.26 17.62 26.03
C LEU A 24 12.86 16.18 26.39
N ASP A 25 13.23 15.69 27.57
CA ASP A 25 12.91 14.34 28.00
C ASP A 25 11.40 14.15 28.20
N ASN A 26 10.69 15.16 28.73
CA ASN A 26 9.23 15.17 28.84
C ASN A 26 8.54 15.26 27.46
N ASP A 27 9.04 16.09 26.54
CA ASP A 27 8.52 16.14 25.17
C ASP A 27 8.72 14.81 24.44
N ILE A 28 9.85 14.15 24.66
CA ILE A 28 10.13 12.82 24.11
C ILE A 28 9.19 11.77 24.72
N GLN A 29 8.99 11.77 26.04
CA GLN A 29 8.09 10.82 26.70
C GLN A 29 6.62 11.04 26.32
N ASN A 30 6.16 12.30 26.23
CA ASN A 30 4.81 12.63 25.78
C ASN A 30 4.60 12.25 24.31
N ASN A 31 5.59 12.47 23.43
CA ASN A 31 5.53 12.01 22.04
C ASN A 31 5.54 10.49 21.94
N LEU A 32 6.27 9.77 22.79
CA LEU A 32 6.28 8.31 22.83
C LEU A 32 4.92 7.76 23.29
N GLN A 33 4.35 8.31 24.37
CA GLN A 33 3.03 7.92 24.87
C GLN A 33 1.90 8.20 23.85
N ASN A 34 1.90 9.38 23.22
CA ASN A 34 0.92 9.70 22.18
C ASN A 34 1.04 8.77 20.96
N ASN A 35 2.26 8.40 20.56
CA ASN A 35 2.47 7.44 19.47
C ASN A 35 2.01 6.02 19.84
N ASP A 36 2.18 5.60 21.10
CA ASP A 36 1.77 4.27 21.57
C ASP A 36 0.24 4.16 21.69
N GLU A 37 -0.45 5.22 22.13
CA GLU A 37 -1.92 5.30 22.15
C GLU A 37 -2.53 5.31 20.75
N GLU A 38 -2.04 6.17 19.86
CA GLU A 38 -2.48 6.23 18.46
C GLU A 38 -2.27 4.88 17.75
N PHE A 39 -1.12 4.23 18.00
CA PHE A 39 -0.83 2.91 17.47
C PHE A 39 -1.73 1.80 18.05
N SER A 40 -2.12 1.90 19.32
CA SER A 40 -3.09 1.01 19.95
C SER A 40 -4.48 1.16 19.34
N GLU A 41 -4.93 2.39 19.10
CA GLU A 41 -6.20 2.67 18.43
C GLU A 41 -6.22 2.09 17.01
N PHE A 42 -5.16 2.32 16.23
CA PHE A 42 -5.04 1.76 14.89
C PHE A 42 -5.13 0.24 14.86
N ARG A 43 -4.49 -0.44 15.82
CA ARG A 43 -4.58 -1.89 15.93
C ARG A 43 -6.01 -2.34 16.21
N GLN A 44 -6.73 -1.66 17.09
CA GLN A 44 -8.14 -1.99 17.36
C GLN A 44 -9.00 -1.80 16.11
N MET A 45 -8.81 -0.69 15.37
CA MET A 45 -9.52 -0.45 14.11
C MET A 45 -9.18 -1.49 13.03
N ILE A 46 -7.92 -1.93 12.97
CA ILE A 46 -7.51 -2.97 12.02
C ILE A 46 -8.07 -4.34 12.45
N CYS A 47 -8.12 -4.65 13.74
CA CYS A 47 -8.72 -5.89 14.22
C CYS A 47 -10.22 -5.96 13.89
N SER A 48 -10.94 -4.83 13.91
CA SER A 48 -12.37 -4.81 13.60
C SER A 48 -12.71 -4.97 12.12
N ILE A 49 -11.77 -4.72 11.20
CA ILE A 49 -11.98 -5.02 9.76
C ILE A 49 -11.74 -6.50 9.43
N ILE A 50 -10.99 -7.24 10.25
CA ILE A 50 -10.63 -8.63 9.95
C ILE A 50 -11.84 -9.53 10.23
N PRO A 51 -12.31 -10.31 9.24
CA PRO A 51 -13.46 -11.18 9.46
C PRO A 51 -13.12 -12.30 10.45
N PRO A 52 -14.02 -12.64 11.39
CA PRO A 52 -13.80 -13.73 12.31
C PRO A 52 -13.84 -15.08 11.59
N LEU A 53 -13.06 -16.04 12.06
CA LEU A 53 -13.13 -17.42 11.59
C LEU A 53 -14.33 -18.13 12.23
N GLN A 54 -15.45 -18.19 11.50
CA GLN A 54 -16.70 -18.76 11.98
C GLN A 54 -17.16 -19.95 11.11
N PRO A 55 -17.78 -21.01 11.69
CA PRO A 55 -18.27 -22.17 10.95
C PRO A 55 -19.27 -21.85 9.84
N GLU A 56 -20.00 -20.75 9.97
CA GLU A 56 -21.03 -20.29 9.03
C GLU A 56 -20.43 -19.65 7.77
N PHE A 57 -19.15 -19.27 7.81
CA PHE A 57 -18.49 -18.65 6.67
C PHE A 57 -18.17 -19.70 5.60
N HIS A 58 -18.46 -19.36 4.35
CA HIS A 58 -18.23 -20.22 3.20
C HIS A 58 -17.05 -19.73 2.37
N LYS A 59 -16.39 -20.68 1.68
CA LYS A 59 -15.26 -20.42 0.80
C LYS A 59 -15.56 -19.26 -0.17
N GLY A 60 -14.72 -18.24 -0.11
CA GLY A 60 -14.76 -17.04 -0.93
C GLY A 60 -15.25 -15.81 -0.17
N GLN A 61 -15.96 -15.94 0.96
CA GLN A 61 -16.50 -14.80 1.71
C GLN A 61 -15.43 -13.95 2.40
N ALA A 62 -14.28 -14.54 2.73
CA ALA A 62 -13.14 -13.85 3.32
C ALA A 62 -12.14 -13.34 2.28
N GLY A 63 -12.38 -13.52 0.97
CA GLY A 63 -11.61 -12.80 -0.05
C GLY A 63 -11.36 -13.62 -1.31
N ARG A 64 -11.68 -13.01 -2.45
CA ARG A 64 -11.38 -13.52 -3.79
C ARG A 64 -10.51 -12.48 -4.50
N ILE A 65 -9.21 -12.65 -4.39
CA ILE A 65 -8.23 -11.64 -4.83
C ILE A 65 -7.74 -12.00 -6.23
N GLY A 66 -7.92 -11.10 -7.19
CA GLY A 66 -7.37 -11.25 -8.53
C GLY A 66 -6.05 -10.51 -8.66
N LEU A 67 -5.07 -11.11 -9.31
CA LEU A 67 -3.76 -10.54 -9.56
C LEU A 67 -3.50 -10.54 -11.06
N ILE A 68 -3.17 -9.39 -11.63
CA ILE A 68 -2.84 -9.25 -13.05
C ILE A 68 -1.37 -8.85 -13.16
N GLY A 69 -0.57 -9.74 -13.74
CA GLY A 69 0.88 -9.63 -13.73
C GLY A 69 1.53 -10.83 -14.40
N GLY A 70 2.81 -11.09 -14.15
CA GLY A 70 3.46 -12.29 -14.69
C GLY A 70 3.67 -12.31 -16.20
N SER A 71 4.54 -11.45 -16.67
CA SER A 71 5.19 -11.55 -17.98
C SER A 71 6.19 -12.72 -18.01
N ARG A 72 6.66 -13.04 -19.21
CA ARG A 72 7.55 -14.16 -19.51
C ARG A 72 8.77 -14.23 -18.58
N GLU A 73 9.36 -13.08 -18.24
CA GLU A 73 10.55 -12.98 -17.41
C GLU A 73 10.23 -12.94 -15.90
N TYR A 74 9.08 -12.37 -15.51
CA TYR A 74 8.77 -12.04 -14.13
C TYR A 74 7.69 -12.94 -13.53
N THR A 75 8.02 -14.22 -13.32
CA THR A 75 7.13 -15.23 -12.73
C THR A 75 7.03 -15.16 -11.20
N GLY A 76 8.08 -14.69 -10.52
CA GLY A 76 8.15 -14.66 -9.05
C GLY A 76 7.26 -13.60 -8.42
N ALA A 77 7.19 -12.40 -9.02
CA ALA A 77 6.39 -11.28 -8.51
C ALA A 77 4.89 -11.60 -8.35
N PRO A 78 4.17 -12.09 -9.37
CA PRO A 78 2.76 -12.44 -9.21
C PRO A 78 2.55 -13.58 -8.21
N TYR A 79 3.49 -14.54 -8.13
CA TYR A 79 3.46 -15.59 -7.11
C TYR A 79 3.55 -15.03 -5.70
N PHE A 80 4.57 -14.19 -5.43
CA PHE A 80 4.76 -13.60 -4.10
C PHE A 80 3.56 -12.77 -3.67
N SER A 81 2.95 -12.01 -4.58
CA SER A 81 1.74 -11.27 -4.28
C SER A 81 0.55 -12.20 -4.00
N ALA A 82 0.34 -13.24 -4.81
CA ALA A 82 -0.81 -14.12 -4.62
C ALA A 82 -0.71 -15.00 -3.36
N ILE A 83 0.46 -15.58 -3.11
CA ILE A 83 0.67 -16.41 -1.92
C ILE A 83 0.62 -15.59 -0.63
N SER A 84 1.04 -14.32 -0.69
CA SER A 84 0.93 -13.40 0.45
C SER A 84 -0.53 -13.05 0.73
N ALA A 85 -1.34 -12.79 -0.30
CA ALA A 85 -2.78 -12.58 -0.14
C ALA A 85 -3.46 -13.75 0.58
N MET A 86 -3.19 -14.99 0.15
CA MET A 86 -3.68 -16.20 0.81
C MET A 86 -3.18 -16.34 2.25
N LYS A 87 -1.88 -16.15 2.49
CA LYS A 87 -1.30 -16.31 3.83
C LYS A 87 -1.72 -15.21 4.80
N THR A 88 -2.11 -14.04 4.29
CA THR A 88 -2.77 -13.00 5.08
C THR A 88 -4.19 -13.43 5.48
N GLY A 89 -4.89 -14.20 4.64
CA GLY A 89 -6.21 -14.76 4.96
C GLY A 89 -7.23 -14.73 3.82
N ALA A 90 -6.85 -14.41 2.59
CA ALA A 90 -7.77 -14.53 1.45
C ALA A 90 -8.10 -16.01 1.18
N ASP A 91 -9.39 -16.30 0.94
CA ASP A 91 -9.85 -17.66 0.64
C ASP A 91 -9.35 -18.18 -0.70
N LEU A 92 -9.28 -17.28 -1.70
CA LEU A 92 -8.93 -17.62 -3.08
C LEU A 92 -8.07 -16.51 -3.69
N SER A 93 -6.98 -16.91 -4.34
CA SER A 93 -6.15 -16.02 -5.14
C SER A 93 -6.08 -16.50 -6.59
N TYR A 94 -6.38 -15.59 -7.50
CA TYR A 94 -6.43 -15.81 -8.94
C TYR A 94 -5.31 -15.02 -9.59
N ILE A 95 -4.52 -15.63 -10.46
CA ILE A 95 -3.46 -14.96 -11.22
C ILE A 95 -3.82 -14.98 -12.70
N PHE A 96 -3.88 -13.80 -13.32
CA PHE A 96 -3.95 -13.61 -14.76
C PHE A 96 -2.57 -13.26 -15.26
N CYS A 97 -1.95 -14.17 -16.00
CA CYS A 97 -0.57 -14.03 -16.47
C CYS A 97 -0.41 -14.40 -17.93
N SER A 98 0.78 -14.14 -18.46
CA SER A 98 1.19 -14.65 -19.78
C SER A 98 1.21 -16.17 -19.80
N SER A 99 1.04 -16.74 -20.98
CA SER A 99 0.95 -18.18 -21.18
C SER A 99 2.25 -18.89 -20.82
N ASP A 100 3.39 -18.28 -21.16
CA ASP A 100 4.73 -18.78 -20.85
C ASP A 100 4.97 -18.88 -19.33
N SER A 101 4.43 -17.93 -18.55
CA SER A 101 4.66 -17.83 -17.11
C SER A 101 3.80 -18.78 -16.28
N ALA A 102 2.68 -19.25 -16.84
CA ALA A 102 1.68 -19.99 -16.08
C ALA A 102 2.17 -21.34 -15.55
N SER A 103 2.95 -22.09 -16.35
CA SER A 103 3.48 -23.39 -15.92
C SER A 103 4.43 -23.24 -14.72
N VAL A 104 5.30 -22.24 -14.77
CA VAL A 104 6.24 -21.91 -13.69
C VAL A 104 5.50 -21.48 -12.43
N ILE A 105 4.54 -20.55 -12.55
CA ILE A 105 3.77 -20.07 -11.38
C ILE A 105 2.98 -21.21 -10.74
N LYS A 106 2.32 -22.06 -11.54
CA LYS A 106 1.59 -23.25 -11.04
C LYS A 106 2.50 -24.24 -10.30
N SER A 107 3.77 -24.33 -10.69
CA SER A 107 4.73 -25.22 -10.03
C SER A 107 5.15 -24.74 -8.63
N TYR A 108 4.98 -23.45 -8.33
CA TYR A 108 5.34 -22.90 -7.01
C TYR A 108 4.31 -23.21 -5.92
N SER A 109 3.03 -23.38 -6.28
CA SER A 109 1.95 -23.65 -5.31
C SER A 109 0.69 -24.19 -6.01
N PRO A 110 0.18 -25.37 -5.62
CA PRO A 110 -1.06 -25.92 -6.17
C PRO A 110 -2.34 -25.18 -5.69
N GLU A 111 -2.22 -24.33 -4.68
CA GLU A 111 -3.35 -23.57 -4.12
C GLU A 111 -3.78 -22.39 -5.03
N LEU A 112 -2.89 -21.91 -5.89
CA LEU A 112 -3.11 -20.74 -6.74
C LEU A 112 -3.91 -21.09 -8.00
N ILE A 113 -4.94 -20.28 -8.31
CA ILE A 113 -5.74 -20.43 -9.52
C ILE A 113 -5.13 -19.57 -10.62
N VAL A 114 -4.46 -20.19 -11.59
CA VAL A 114 -3.66 -19.46 -12.61
C VAL A 114 -4.30 -19.55 -13.99
N TYR A 115 -4.67 -18.39 -14.55
CA TYR A 115 -5.23 -18.18 -15.88
C TYR A 115 -4.16 -17.64 -16.86
N PRO A 116 -3.70 -18.47 -17.82
CA PRO A 116 -2.75 -18.09 -18.87
C PRO A 116 -3.45 -17.32 -20.00
N VAL A 117 -3.93 -16.10 -19.73
CA VAL A 117 -4.79 -15.37 -20.68
C VAL A 117 -4.26 -13.98 -21.04
N LEU A 118 -3.26 -13.45 -20.33
CA LEU A 118 -2.87 -12.04 -20.44
C LEU A 118 -2.33 -11.65 -21.82
N ASP A 119 -1.69 -12.60 -22.50
CA ASP A 119 -1.12 -12.46 -23.84
C ASP A 119 -2.03 -13.01 -24.95
N GLN A 120 -3.24 -13.46 -24.60
CA GLN A 120 -4.18 -14.02 -25.56
C GLN A 120 -5.05 -12.92 -26.21
N PRO A 121 -5.43 -13.07 -27.50
CA PRO A 121 -6.27 -12.08 -28.19
C PRO A 121 -7.62 -11.83 -27.50
N ASN A 122 -8.19 -12.86 -26.88
CA ASN A 122 -9.47 -12.85 -26.18
C ASN A 122 -9.33 -12.59 -24.66
N PHE A 123 -8.19 -12.05 -24.20
CA PHE A 123 -7.92 -11.75 -22.79
C PHE A 123 -9.09 -11.09 -22.07
N LEU A 124 -9.68 -10.05 -22.67
CA LEU A 124 -10.76 -9.29 -22.04
C LEU A 124 -12.02 -10.14 -21.83
N ASP A 125 -12.35 -11.03 -22.76
CA ASP A 125 -13.52 -11.91 -22.64
C ASP A 125 -13.31 -12.95 -21.52
N ASP A 126 -12.14 -13.58 -21.50
CA ASP A 126 -11.77 -14.56 -20.46
C ASP A 126 -11.71 -13.90 -19.07
N PHE A 127 -11.14 -12.71 -19.00
CA PHE A 127 -11.09 -11.91 -17.78
C PHE A 127 -12.50 -11.53 -17.30
N ASN A 128 -13.36 -11.05 -18.21
CA ASN A 128 -14.73 -10.65 -17.89
C ASN A 128 -15.60 -11.80 -17.38
N ALA A 129 -15.33 -13.04 -17.79
CA ALA A 129 -16.01 -14.22 -17.26
C ALA A 129 -15.67 -14.49 -15.78
N ILE A 130 -14.49 -14.07 -15.32
CA ILE A 130 -14.02 -14.28 -13.94
C ILE A 130 -14.22 -13.05 -13.06
N LEU A 131 -14.15 -11.84 -13.64
CA LEU A 131 -14.25 -10.56 -12.94
C LEU A 131 -15.40 -10.49 -11.90
N PRO A 132 -16.65 -10.94 -12.17
CA PRO A 132 -17.74 -10.90 -11.18
C PRO A 132 -17.50 -11.73 -9.91
N LYS A 133 -16.55 -12.67 -9.94
CA LYS A 133 -16.20 -13.51 -8.78
C LYS A 133 -15.18 -12.83 -7.86
N LEU A 134 -14.47 -11.84 -8.35
CA LEU A 134 -13.37 -11.20 -7.65
C LEU A 134 -13.89 -10.05 -6.78
N HIS A 135 -13.24 -9.83 -5.63
CA HIS A 135 -13.56 -8.71 -4.76
C HIS A 135 -12.59 -7.55 -4.92
N VAL A 136 -11.30 -7.85 -5.14
CA VAL A 136 -10.23 -6.86 -5.30
C VAL A 136 -9.28 -7.30 -6.41
N LEU A 137 -8.76 -6.35 -7.18
CA LEU A 137 -7.69 -6.60 -8.14
C LEU A 137 -6.37 -5.99 -7.67
N VAL A 138 -5.28 -6.73 -7.85
CA VAL A 138 -3.91 -6.25 -7.73
C VAL A 138 -3.30 -6.28 -9.12
N ILE A 139 -2.86 -5.15 -9.65
CA ILE A 139 -2.32 -5.06 -11.00
C ILE A 139 -0.89 -4.54 -10.92
N GLY A 140 0.03 -5.20 -11.63
CA GLY A 140 1.40 -4.74 -11.76
C GLY A 140 2.52 -5.72 -11.43
N PRO A 141 2.39 -6.62 -10.42
CA PRO A 141 3.47 -7.54 -10.05
C PRO A 141 3.98 -8.38 -11.23
N GLY A 142 5.16 -8.01 -11.75
CA GLY A 142 5.76 -8.66 -12.92
C GLY A 142 5.00 -8.46 -14.24
N LEU A 143 4.12 -7.47 -14.36
CA LEU A 143 3.29 -7.23 -15.55
C LEU A 143 4.13 -7.01 -16.82
N GLY A 144 5.32 -6.41 -16.68
CA GLY A 144 6.14 -6.01 -17.82
C GLY A 144 5.60 -4.76 -18.52
N ARG A 145 6.21 -4.41 -19.65
CA ARG A 145 5.96 -3.13 -20.36
C ARG A 145 5.65 -3.31 -21.83
N ASN A 146 5.02 -4.44 -22.18
CA ASN A 146 4.54 -4.68 -23.54
C ASN A 146 3.33 -3.79 -23.83
N ASP A 147 3.37 -3.00 -24.91
CA ASP A 147 2.33 -2.00 -25.21
C ASP A 147 0.93 -2.60 -25.41
N GLN A 148 0.82 -3.80 -25.99
CA GLN A 148 -0.46 -4.49 -26.17
C GLN A 148 -1.07 -4.89 -24.81
N ILE A 149 -0.25 -5.44 -23.91
CA ILE A 149 -0.69 -5.76 -22.54
C ILE A 149 -1.10 -4.48 -21.82
N LEU A 150 -0.30 -3.42 -21.89
CA LEU A 150 -0.62 -2.14 -21.24
C LEU A 150 -1.92 -1.53 -21.76
N SER A 151 -2.21 -1.64 -23.06
CA SER A 151 -3.49 -1.20 -23.63
C SER A 151 -4.67 -1.96 -23.02
N ASN A 152 -4.58 -3.30 -22.93
CA ASN A 152 -5.61 -4.12 -22.30
C ASN A 152 -5.81 -3.78 -20.83
N ILE A 153 -4.72 -3.48 -20.10
CA ILE A 153 -4.78 -3.05 -18.71
C ILE A 153 -5.51 -1.71 -18.56
N GLY A 154 -5.35 -0.78 -19.51
CA GLY A 154 -6.16 0.43 -19.56
C GLY A 154 -7.66 0.12 -19.62
N THR A 155 -8.07 -0.80 -20.49
CA THR A 155 -9.46 -1.25 -20.57
C THR A 155 -9.94 -1.90 -19.26
N VAL A 156 -9.11 -2.76 -18.65
CA VAL A 156 -9.44 -3.39 -17.36
C VAL A 156 -9.65 -2.34 -16.27
N ILE A 157 -8.74 -1.36 -16.13
CA ILE A 157 -8.84 -0.29 -15.12
C ILE A 157 -10.11 0.54 -15.33
N ALA A 158 -10.47 0.87 -16.57
CA ALA A 158 -11.71 1.58 -16.87
C ALA A 158 -12.95 0.76 -16.47
N GLN A 159 -13.00 -0.52 -16.83
CA GLN A 159 -14.12 -1.42 -16.53
C GLN A 159 -14.34 -1.62 -15.02
N VAL A 160 -13.26 -1.76 -14.25
CA VAL A 160 -13.35 -1.98 -12.80
C VAL A 160 -13.70 -0.68 -12.06
N LYS A 161 -13.27 0.47 -12.59
CA LYS A 161 -13.65 1.80 -12.12
C LYS A 161 -15.14 2.06 -12.26
N GLU A 162 -15.73 1.71 -13.39
CA GLU A 162 -17.19 1.81 -13.61
C GLU A 162 -17.98 0.97 -12.60
N ARG A 163 -17.41 -0.13 -12.11
CA ARG A 163 -18.01 -1.01 -11.09
C ARG A 163 -17.70 -0.57 -9.65
N ASN A 164 -16.92 0.50 -9.47
CA ASN A 164 -16.36 0.92 -8.18
C ASN A 164 -15.66 -0.24 -7.42
N MET A 165 -15.08 -1.19 -8.14
CA MET A 165 -14.39 -2.33 -7.53
C MET A 165 -13.08 -1.84 -6.91
N PRO A 166 -12.67 -2.26 -5.70
CA PRO A 166 -11.38 -1.84 -5.16
C PRO A 166 -10.21 -2.42 -5.96
N ILE A 167 -9.17 -1.60 -6.18
CA ILE A 167 -7.97 -2.02 -6.91
C ILE A 167 -6.68 -1.53 -6.25
N VAL A 168 -5.63 -2.33 -6.36
CA VAL A 168 -4.27 -2.03 -5.93
C VAL A 168 -3.38 -1.99 -7.17
N LEU A 169 -2.67 -0.89 -7.36
CA LEU A 169 -1.81 -0.64 -8.51
C LEU A 169 -0.36 -0.54 -8.01
N ASP A 170 0.47 -1.48 -8.43
CA ASP A 170 1.88 -1.58 -8.03
C ASP A 170 2.81 -1.66 -9.25
N ALA A 171 4.11 -1.45 -9.05
CA ALA A 171 5.16 -1.71 -10.02
C ALA A 171 4.88 -1.18 -11.44
N ASP A 172 4.80 -2.06 -12.45
CA ASP A 172 4.59 -1.69 -13.84
C ASP A 172 3.20 -1.09 -14.13
N ALA A 173 2.19 -1.33 -13.28
CA ALA A 173 0.93 -0.60 -13.38
C ALA A 173 1.13 0.89 -13.08
N LEU A 174 2.01 1.23 -12.13
CA LEU A 174 2.37 2.63 -11.85
C LEU A 174 3.18 3.25 -12.99
N TYR A 175 3.98 2.45 -13.70
CA TYR A 175 4.60 2.91 -14.94
C TYR A 175 3.54 3.27 -15.99
N PHE A 176 2.55 2.41 -16.22
CA PHE A 176 1.42 2.72 -17.12
C PHE A 176 0.66 3.98 -16.69
N ILE A 177 0.30 4.10 -15.42
CA ILE A 177 -0.41 5.27 -14.89
C ILE A 177 0.40 6.55 -15.06
N SER A 178 1.73 6.50 -14.93
CA SER A 178 2.58 7.68 -15.19
C SER A 178 2.52 8.17 -16.65
N LYS A 179 2.08 7.33 -17.60
CA LYS A 179 1.82 7.77 -18.97
C LYS A 179 0.41 8.36 -19.14
N CYS A 180 -0.58 7.82 -18.42
CA CYS A 180 -1.97 8.29 -18.47
C CYS A 180 -2.60 8.46 -17.05
N PRO A 181 -2.19 9.48 -16.26
CA PRO A 181 -2.65 9.60 -14.87
C PRO A 181 -4.17 9.77 -14.73
N GLU A 182 -4.83 10.32 -15.75
CA GLU A 182 -6.26 10.57 -15.78
C GLU A 182 -7.12 9.29 -15.64
N ILE A 183 -6.57 8.12 -15.99
CA ILE A 183 -7.32 6.85 -15.92
C ILE A 183 -7.76 6.53 -14.48
N VAL A 184 -6.94 6.87 -13.49
CA VAL A 184 -7.22 6.64 -12.06
C VAL A 184 -7.84 7.85 -11.36
N ARG A 185 -8.06 8.97 -12.05
CA ARG A 185 -8.56 10.19 -11.45
C ARG A 185 -9.93 10.00 -10.81
N SER A 186 -10.10 10.48 -9.58
CA SER A 186 -11.32 10.36 -8.78
C SER A 186 -11.75 8.92 -8.47
N TYR A 187 -10.83 7.96 -8.58
CA TYR A 187 -11.10 6.57 -8.23
C TYR A 187 -10.72 6.30 -6.77
N THR A 188 -11.59 6.66 -5.83
CA THR A 188 -11.32 6.62 -4.38
C THR A 188 -11.11 5.22 -3.81
N SER A 189 -11.62 4.19 -4.48
CA SER A 189 -11.39 2.77 -4.16
C SER A 189 -10.07 2.22 -4.73
N ALA A 190 -9.31 3.02 -5.48
CA ALA A 190 -7.99 2.63 -5.97
C ALA A 190 -6.88 3.01 -4.98
N ILE A 191 -5.85 2.17 -4.92
CA ILE A 191 -4.66 2.35 -4.09
C ILE A 191 -3.42 2.28 -4.96
N LEU A 192 -2.58 3.32 -4.90
CA LEU A 192 -1.28 3.35 -5.57
C LEU A 192 -0.18 3.02 -4.55
N THR A 193 0.76 2.15 -4.90
CA THR A 193 1.82 1.71 -3.97
C THR A 193 3.25 2.05 -4.43
N PRO A 194 3.54 3.29 -4.87
CA PRO A 194 4.84 3.62 -5.44
C PRO A 194 6.00 3.50 -4.44
N ASN A 195 7.13 2.96 -4.88
CA ASN A 195 8.42 3.24 -4.26
C ASN A 195 8.88 4.67 -4.55
N VAL A 196 9.99 5.11 -3.95
CA VAL A 196 10.53 6.47 -4.15
C VAL A 196 10.66 6.86 -5.63
N ALA A 197 11.26 6.00 -6.46
CA ALA A 197 11.47 6.30 -7.88
C ALA A 197 10.18 6.24 -8.72
N GLU A 198 9.24 5.34 -8.37
CA GLU A 198 7.91 5.29 -8.98
C GLU A 198 7.08 6.52 -8.62
N PHE A 199 7.21 7.00 -7.38
CA PHE A 199 6.53 8.17 -6.86
C PHE A 199 7.00 9.41 -7.59
N ASP A 200 8.31 9.64 -7.69
CA ASP A 200 8.86 10.80 -8.39
C ASP A 200 8.41 10.83 -9.86
N ARG A 201 8.44 9.68 -10.54
CA ARG A 201 7.95 9.56 -11.92
C ARG A 201 6.47 9.91 -12.05
N LEU A 202 5.63 9.42 -11.14
CA LEU A 202 4.20 9.71 -11.14
C LEU A 202 3.93 11.19 -10.79
N TYR A 203 4.64 11.73 -9.81
CA TYR A 203 4.54 13.12 -9.37
C TYR A 203 4.87 14.07 -10.53
N SER A 204 6.03 13.89 -11.17
CA SER A 204 6.41 14.67 -12.35
C SER A 204 5.41 14.49 -13.50
N ALA A 205 4.80 13.32 -13.64
CA ALA A 205 3.80 13.06 -14.68
C ALA A 205 2.46 13.80 -14.46
N VAL A 206 2.03 13.93 -13.21
CA VAL A 206 0.80 14.65 -12.86
C VAL A 206 1.01 16.17 -12.90
N PHE A 207 2.17 16.65 -12.48
CA PHE A 207 2.50 18.08 -12.44
C PHE A 207 3.29 18.56 -13.65
N ARG A 208 3.23 17.87 -14.81
CA ARG A 208 3.98 18.24 -16.03
C ARG A 208 3.79 19.69 -16.47
N SER A 209 2.60 20.24 -16.26
CA SER A 209 2.27 21.62 -16.62
C SER A 209 2.85 22.67 -15.66
N ASP A 210 3.33 22.26 -14.48
CA ASP A 210 3.95 23.12 -13.47
C ASP A 210 5.46 22.87 -13.42
N SER A 211 6.24 23.79 -13.99
CA SER A 211 7.71 23.68 -14.06
C SER A 211 8.42 23.64 -12.70
N LYS A 212 7.80 24.16 -11.63
CA LYS A 212 8.36 24.15 -10.28
C LYS A 212 8.13 22.82 -9.59
N LEU A 213 6.94 22.23 -9.75
CA LEU A 213 6.61 20.94 -9.13
C LEU A 213 7.18 19.77 -9.94
N SER A 214 7.17 19.83 -11.28
CA SER A 214 7.65 18.73 -12.12
C SER A 214 9.13 18.39 -11.97
N ASN A 215 9.97 19.38 -11.62
CA ASN A 215 11.42 19.20 -11.42
C ASN A 215 11.82 18.99 -9.95
N LYS A 216 10.84 18.88 -9.03
CA LYS A 216 11.12 18.69 -7.62
C LYS A 216 11.44 17.22 -7.35
N ASN A 217 12.68 16.92 -6.93
CA ASN A 217 12.99 15.64 -6.30
C ASN A 217 12.35 15.62 -4.91
N VAL A 218 11.41 14.71 -4.68
CA VAL A 218 10.71 14.64 -3.39
C VAL A 218 11.56 13.84 -2.40
N GLY A 219 12.42 14.57 -1.69
CA GLY A 219 13.16 14.06 -0.54
C GLY A 219 12.22 13.60 0.59
N ASP A 220 12.76 12.86 1.55
CA ASP A 220 11.94 12.26 2.62
C ASP A 220 11.31 13.29 3.56
N ASP A 221 11.93 14.45 3.75
CA ASP A 221 11.39 15.54 4.60
C ASP A 221 10.13 16.20 4.00
N ASP A 222 10.04 16.23 2.66
CA ASP A 222 8.89 16.77 1.91
C ASP A 222 7.88 15.69 1.51
N ALA A 223 8.14 14.42 1.81
CA ALA A 223 7.34 13.31 1.33
C ALA A 223 5.88 13.39 1.79
N ARG A 224 5.65 13.85 3.04
CA ARG A 224 4.30 13.96 3.60
C ARG A 224 3.41 14.91 2.79
N SER A 225 3.88 16.13 2.56
CA SER A 225 3.13 17.15 1.83
C SER A 225 2.99 16.82 0.34
N ALA A 226 4.01 16.20 -0.26
CA ALA A 226 3.96 15.80 -1.66
C ALA A 226 2.97 14.66 -1.92
N VAL A 227 2.92 13.64 -1.05
CA VAL A 227 1.98 12.52 -1.17
C VAL A 227 0.54 13.01 -0.99
N GLU A 228 0.31 13.89 -0.01
CA GLU A 228 -1.00 14.52 0.21
C GLU A 228 -1.47 15.34 -0.99
N LEU A 229 -0.58 16.18 -1.54
CA LEU A 229 -0.89 16.99 -2.71
C LEU A 229 -1.21 16.11 -3.92
N LEU A 230 -0.41 15.07 -4.18
CA LEU A 230 -0.64 14.16 -5.31
C LEU A 230 -1.99 13.42 -5.17
N ALA A 231 -2.29 12.89 -3.99
CA ALA A 231 -3.54 12.21 -3.69
C ALA A 231 -4.75 13.13 -3.90
N LYS A 232 -4.66 14.39 -3.42
CA LYS A 232 -5.69 15.41 -3.61
C LYS A 232 -5.87 15.77 -5.09
N THR A 233 -4.79 16.00 -5.83
CA THR A 233 -4.82 16.36 -7.26
C THR A 233 -5.42 15.25 -8.12
N LEU A 234 -5.17 13.98 -7.77
CA LEU A 234 -5.75 12.82 -8.44
C LEU A 234 -7.20 12.51 -7.98
N GLY A 235 -7.83 13.38 -7.18
CA GLY A 235 -9.23 13.24 -6.79
C GLY A 235 -9.45 12.31 -5.60
N HIS A 236 -8.61 12.44 -4.58
CA HIS A 236 -8.70 11.69 -3.32
C HIS A 236 -8.47 10.17 -3.46
N ILE A 237 -7.58 9.78 -4.38
CA ILE A 237 -7.05 8.42 -4.45
C ILE A 237 -6.10 8.16 -3.28
N THR A 238 -6.06 6.92 -2.77
CA THR A 238 -5.13 6.57 -1.70
C THR A 238 -3.76 6.22 -2.29
N ILE A 239 -2.70 6.81 -1.73
CA ILE A 239 -1.32 6.58 -2.12
C ILE A 239 -0.54 6.11 -0.90
N LEU A 240 0.10 4.94 -1.01
CA LEU A 240 1.08 4.39 -0.08
C LEU A 240 2.47 4.55 -0.71
N ARG A 241 3.19 5.62 -0.37
CA ARG A 241 4.58 5.82 -0.77
C ARG A 241 5.49 4.97 0.12
N LYS A 242 6.11 3.94 -0.48
CA LYS A 242 7.06 3.04 0.19
C LYS A 242 8.38 3.77 0.44
N GLY A 243 8.90 3.70 1.68
CA GLY A 243 10.13 4.41 2.07
C GLY A 243 10.76 3.89 3.37
N PRO A 244 11.72 4.62 3.99
CA PRO A 244 12.16 4.32 5.34
C PRO A 244 11.00 4.29 6.34
N VAL A 245 10.10 5.26 6.20
CA VAL A 245 8.77 5.33 6.79
C VAL A 245 7.78 5.35 5.63
N ASP A 246 6.73 4.53 5.68
CA ASP A 246 5.71 4.56 4.62
C ASP A 246 4.75 5.72 4.88
N ILE A 247 4.54 6.56 3.86
CA ILE A 247 3.61 7.67 3.92
C ILE A 247 2.35 7.28 3.18
N ILE A 248 1.21 7.34 3.87
CA ILE A 248 -0.09 6.92 3.37
C ILE A 248 -1.00 8.14 3.37
N SER A 249 -1.55 8.53 2.22
CA SER A 249 -2.50 9.65 2.15
C SER A 249 -3.61 9.40 1.14
N ASN A 250 -4.82 9.89 1.45
CA ASN A 250 -5.92 10.05 0.49
C ASN A 250 -6.16 11.54 0.13
N GLY A 251 -5.24 12.44 0.50
CA GLY A 251 -5.35 13.88 0.27
C GLY A 251 -6.30 14.62 1.23
N LEU A 252 -6.98 13.91 2.13
CA LEU A 252 -7.71 14.46 3.27
C LEU A 252 -6.97 14.18 4.57
N ILE A 253 -6.46 12.95 4.69
CA ILE A 253 -5.73 12.47 5.85
C ILE A 253 -4.44 11.83 5.40
N THR A 254 -3.38 12.09 6.15
CA THR A 254 -2.04 11.59 5.89
C THR A 254 -1.46 10.94 7.15
N TYR A 255 -1.00 9.69 7.03
CA TYR A 255 -0.36 8.92 8.08
C TYR A 255 1.05 8.48 7.70
N ALA A 256 1.87 8.30 8.73
CA ALA A 256 3.23 7.78 8.61
C ALA A 256 3.32 6.45 9.35
N CYS A 257 3.42 5.33 8.64
CA CYS A 257 3.59 4.02 9.25
C CYS A 257 5.04 3.85 9.70
N ARG A 258 5.23 3.84 11.02
CA ARG A 258 6.55 3.74 11.68
C ARG A 258 6.88 2.33 12.18
N GLU A 259 6.09 1.31 11.84
CA GLU A 259 6.40 -0.07 12.18
C GLU A 259 7.81 -0.45 11.70
N GLN A 260 8.59 -1.07 12.57
CA GLN A 260 9.98 -1.35 12.28
C GLN A 260 10.09 -2.44 11.22
N GLY A 261 10.73 -2.11 10.09
CA GLY A 261 11.05 -3.04 9.01
C GLY A 261 12.38 -3.76 9.19
N SER A 262 13.07 -4.01 8.08
CA SER A 262 14.43 -4.55 8.08
C SER A 262 15.38 -3.72 7.22
N ASN A 263 16.68 -3.82 7.52
CA ASN A 263 17.72 -3.19 6.71
C ASN A 263 18.00 -3.98 5.41
N ARG A 264 17.42 -5.18 5.24
CA ARG A 264 17.60 -6.02 4.06
C ARG A 264 16.50 -5.75 3.04
N ARG A 265 16.90 -5.33 1.83
CA ARG A 265 16.00 -5.07 0.71
C ARG A 265 15.79 -6.33 -0.15
N CYS A 266 14.76 -7.10 0.14
CA CYS A 266 14.40 -8.26 -0.68
C CYS A 266 13.64 -7.81 -1.93
N GLY A 267 13.95 -8.39 -3.10
CA GLY A 267 13.36 -7.96 -4.38
C GLY A 267 11.83 -8.07 -4.43
N GLY A 268 11.25 -9.07 -3.76
CA GLY A 268 9.79 -9.30 -3.76
C GLY A 268 9.05 -8.78 -2.52
N GLN A 269 9.66 -7.90 -1.72
CA GLN A 269 9.00 -7.33 -0.55
C GLN A 269 7.79 -6.45 -0.94
N GLY A 270 7.87 -5.76 -2.08
CA GLY A 270 6.74 -5.00 -2.64
C GLY A 270 5.57 -5.90 -3.03
N ASP A 271 5.87 -7.07 -3.62
CA ASP A 271 4.84 -8.04 -4.00
C ASP A 271 4.10 -8.60 -2.77
N LEU A 272 4.82 -8.86 -1.66
CA LEU A 272 4.19 -9.26 -0.40
C LEU A 272 3.21 -8.18 0.09
N LEU A 273 3.62 -6.91 0.05
CA LEU A 273 2.77 -5.78 0.40
C LEU A 273 1.53 -5.71 -0.49
N SER A 274 1.67 -5.79 -1.82
CA SER A 274 0.53 -5.69 -2.74
C SER A 274 -0.46 -6.84 -2.54
N GLY A 275 0.04 -8.04 -2.26
CA GLY A 275 -0.77 -9.22 -1.94
C GLY A 275 -1.57 -9.07 -0.67
N ALA A 276 -0.88 -8.77 0.45
CA ALA A 276 -1.53 -8.54 1.74
C ALA A 276 -2.52 -7.37 1.68
N LEU A 277 -2.17 -6.31 0.96
CA LEU A 277 -3.02 -5.15 0.75
C LEU A 277 -4.32 -5.52 0.02
N GLY A 278 -4.25 -6.36 -1.02
CA GLY A 278 -5.45 -6.85 -1.71
C GLY A 278 -6.45 -7.51 -0.74
N THR A 279 -5.96 -8.35 0.17
CA THR A 279 -6.78 -8.99 1.22
C THR A 279 -7.37 -7.98 2.20
N PHE A 280 -6.54 -7.10 2.76
CA PHE A 280 -7.02 -6.07 3.70
C PHE A 280 -7.99 -5.08 3.05
N THR A 281 -7.83 -4.77 1.77
CA THR A 281 -8.77 -3.91 1.03
C THR A 281 -10.14 -4.55 0.93
N HIS A 282 -10.23 -5.86 0.67
CA HIS A 282 -11.52 -6.56 0.68
C HIS A 282 -12.18 -6.47 2.06
N TRP A 283 -11.41 -6.80 3.10
CA TRP A 283 -11.87 -6.80 4.48
C TRP A 283 -12.35 -5.43 4.94
N SER A 284 -11.56 -4.38 4.69
CA SER A 284 -11.93 -3.02 5.07
C SER A 284 -13.17 -2.52 4.33
N HIS A 285 -13.27 -2.74 3.01
CA HIS A 285 -14.47 -2.35 2.27
C HIS A 285 -15.72 -3.06 2.80
N LYS A 286 -15.64 -4.39 3.03
CA LYS A 286 -16.76 -5.16 3.58
C LYS A 286 -17.17 -4.70 4.98
N ALA A 287 -16.23 -4.38 5.85
CA ALA A 287 -16.50 -3.91 7.21
C ALA A 287 -17.17 -2.51 7.22
N PHE A 288 -16.75 -1.62 6.32
CA PHE A 288 -17.38 -0.30 6.15
C PHE A 288 -18.77 -0.41 5.54
N GLU A 289 -18.97 -1.26 4.52
CA GLU A 289 -20.29 -1.50 3.90
C GLU A 289 -21.30 -2.10 4.86
N SER A 290 -20.86 -2.99 5.76
CA SER A 290 -21.72 -3.66 6.74
C SER A 290 -22.00 -2.82 7.99
N ASN A 291 -21.57 -1.56 8.05
CA ASN A 291 -21.67 -0.67 9.21
C ASN A 291 -21.11 -1.25 10.53
N GLN A 292 -20.27 -2.29 10.47
CA GLN A 292 -19.55 -2.80 11.65
C GLN A 292 -18.66 -1.73 12.30
N ILE A 293 -18.32 -0.70 11.52
CA ILE A 293 -17.40 0.37 11.89
C ILE A 293 -18.14 1.72 12.07
N SER A 294 -19.20 1.97 11.32
CA SER A 294 -19.97 3.23 11.36
C SER A 294 -20.73 3.46 12.67
N GLY A 295 -20.98 2.40 13.46
CA GLY A 295 -21.75 2.48 14.71
C GLY A 295 -20.92 2.64 15.99
N SER A 296 -19.59 2.50 15.94
CA SER A 296 -18.85 2.10 17.15
C SER A 296 -17.90 3.13 17.76
N SER A 297 -17.55 4.25 17.11
CA SER A 297 -16.81 5.35 17.76
C SER A 297 -16.59 6.54 16.82
N SER A 298 -16.44 7.78 17.34
CA SER A 298 -16.15 8.99 16.55
C SER A 298 -14.83 8.90 15.76
N ILE A 299 -13.90 8.04 16.20
CA ILE A 299 -12.59 7.83 15.58
C ILE A 299 -12.67 7.30 14.14
N TYR A 300 -13.69 6.51 13.81
CA TYR A 300 -13.79 5.85 12.50
C TYR A 300 -14.32 6.74 11.39
N GLN A 301 -15.02 7.83 11.73
CA GLN A 301 -15.70 8.71 10.76
C GLN A 301 -14.72 9.39 9.81
N ASN A 302 -13.46 9.51 10.21
CA ASN A 302 -12.44 10.19 9.44
C ASN A 302 -11.71 9.27 8.46
N TYR A 303 -11.73 7.95 8.65
CA TYR A 303 -10.91 7.03 7.85
C TYR A 303 -11.65 6.44 6.66
N SER A 304 -10.94 6.29 5.54
CA SER A 304 -11.43 5.51 4.40
C SER A 304 -11.02 4.04 4.54
N PRO A 305 -11.78 3.09 3.94
CA PRO A 305 -11.40 1.67 3.93
C PRO A 305 -10.03 1.44 3.27
N THR A 306 -9.67 2.26 2.28
CA THR A 306 -8.37 2.18 1.60
C THR A 306 -7.20 2.63 2.49
N LEU A 307 -7.38 3.63 3.36
CA LEU A 307 -6.36 4.08 4.32
C LEU A 307 -6.05 2.99 5.35
N LEU A 308 -7.09 2.41 5.95
CA LEU A 308 -6.92 1.34 6.96
C LEU A 308 -6.28 0.09 6.35
N ALA A 309 -6.67 -0.28 5.13
CA ALA A 309 -6.04 -1.39 4.41
C ALA A 309 -4.53 -1.14 4.17
N CYS A 310 -4.17 0.08 3.75
CA CYS A 310 -2.77 0.47 3.56
C CYS A 310 -1.96 0.35 4.84
N LEU A 311 -2.51 0.85 5.96
CA LEU A 311 -1.83 0.80 7.24
C LEU A 311 -1.61 -0.65 7.71
N ALA A 312 -2.66 -1.47 7.65
CA ALA A 312 -2.59 -2.89 8.00
C ALA A 312 -1.54 -3.64 7.17
N ALA A 313 -1.59 -3.50 5.85
CA ALA A 313 -0.65 -4.19 4.96
C ALA A 313 0.80 -3.71 5.13
N SER A 314 1.02 -2.39 5.33
CA SER A 314 2.33 -1.82 5.58
C SER A 314 2.93 -2.35 6.90
N MET A 315 2.15 -2.33 7.99
CA MET A 315 2.56 -2.86 9.28
C MET A 315 2.91 -4.35 9.20
N LEU A 316 2.04 -5.16 8.58
CA LEU A 316 2.29 -6.58 8.39
C LEU A 316 3.59 -6.84 7.61
N THR A 317 3.78 -6.15 6.49
CA THR A 317 4.95 -6.34 5.63
C THR A 317 6.25 -5.96 6.34
N ARG A 318 6.24 -4.83 7.06
CA ARG A 318 7.39 -4.36 7.84
C ARG A 318 7.73 -5.34 8.96
N ARG A 319 6.73 -5.81 9.70
CA ARG A 319 6.89 -6.83 10.74
C ARG A 319 7.45 -8.14 10.19
N CYS A 320 6.95 -8.63 9.05
CA CYS A 320 7.48 -9.82 8.37
C CYS A 320 8.96 -9.65 8.02
N ALA A 321 9.32 -8.51 7.42
CA ALA A 321 10.70 -8.20 7.07
C ALA A 321 11.61 -8.21 8.31
N ARG A 322 11.17 -7.58 9.41
CA ARG A 322 11.92 -7.56 10.66
C ARG A 322 12.15 -8.95 11.23
N LEU A 323 11.10 -9.76 11.35
CA LEU A 323 11.18 -11.12 11.91
C LEU A 323 12.07 -12.03 11.05
N ALA A 324 11.92 -11.96 9.72
CA ALA A 324 12.74 -12.75 8.81
C ALA A 324 14.21 -12.33 8.83
N PHE A 325 14.48 -11.02 8.98
CA PHE A 325 15.83 -10.49 9.13
C PHE A 325 16.49 -10.87 10.46
N GLN A 326 15.74 -10.91 11.56
CA GLN A 326 16.25 -11.39 12.84
C GLN A 326 16.71 -12.85 12.77
N LYS A 327 16.05 -13.67 11.93
CA LYS A 327 16.38 -15.10 11.75
C LYS A 327 17.49 -15.34 10.72
N GLN A 328 17.49 -14.60 9.61
CA GLN A 328 18.33 -14.89 8.44
C GLN A 328 19.41 -13.82 8.17
N ALA A 329 19.34 -12.67 8.83
CA ALA A 329 20.26 -11.54 8.65
C ALA A 329 20.54 -11.23 7.17
N ARG A 330 21.79 -11.40 6.71
CA ARG A 330 22.18 -11.06 5.33
C ARG A 330 21.49 -11.95 4.28
N SER A 331 21.18 -13.20 4.62
CA SER A 331 20.61 -14.19 3.69
C SER A 331 19.09 -14.12 3.57
N THR A 332 18.42 -13.19 4.25
CA THR A 332 16.95 -13.06 4.14
C THR A 332 16.52 -12.89 2.68
N THR A 333 15.52 -13.69 2.29
CA THR A 333 14.84 -13.66 0.99
C THR A 333 13.35 -13.38 1.16
N THR A 334 12.64 -13.08 0.06
CA THR A 334 11.18 -12.89 0.08
C THR A 334 10.44 -14.12 0.63
N THR A 335 10.92 -15.33 0.30
CA THR A 335 10.33 -16.57 0.81
C THR A 335 10.43 -16.66 2.33
N ASP A 336 11.46 -16.09 2.95
CA ASP A 336 11.59 -16.05 4.41
C ASP A 336 10.60 -15.04 5.02
N LEU A 337 10.35 -13.91 4.36
CA LEU A 337 9.30 -12.97 4.78
C LEU A 337 7.92 -13.66 4.77
N ILE A 338 7.63 -14.45 3.74
CA ILE A 338 6.37 -15.17 3.59
C ILE A 338 6.15 -16.18 4.74
N LYS A 339 7.22 -16.83 5.23
CA LYS A 339 7.14 -17.74 6.38
C LYS A 339 6.76 -17.01 7.68
N GLU A 340 7.05 -15.71 7.78
CA GLU A 340 6.75 -14.90 8.96
C GLU A 340 5.36 -14.26 8.95
N ILE A 341 4.58 -14.36 7.86
CA ILE A 341 3.24 -13.74 7.77
C ILE A 341 2.37 -14.15 8.95
N LYS A 342 2.30 -15.44 9.28
CA LYS A 342 1.52 -15.92 10.43
C LYS A 342 1.96 -15.25 11.74
N ASN A 343 3.25 -15.28 12.05
CA ASN A 343 3.78 -14.76 13.31
C ASN A 343 3.60 -13.24 13.40
N ALA A 344 3.82 -12.53 12.28
CA ALA A 344 3.60 -11.10 12.19
C ALA A 344 2.12 -10.76 12.39
N PHE A 345 1.23 -11.48 11.71
CA PHE A 345 -0.21 -11.27 11.74
C PHE A 345 -0.76 -11.46 13.15
N THR A 346 -0.52 -12.61 13.80
CA THR A 346 -1.07 -12.89 15.14
C THR A 346 -0.51 -11.95 16.22
N THR A 347 0.70 -11.42 16.03
CA THR A 347 1.30 -10.44 16.95
C THR A 347 0.75 -9.03 16.75
N LEU A 348 0.40 -8.66 15.52
CA LEU A 348 -0.15 -7.34 15.20
C LEU A 348 -1.66 -7.28 15.45
N TYR A 349 -2.36 -8.37 15.12
CA TYR A 349 -3.82 -8.49 15.04
C TYR A 349 -4.29 -9.76 15.77
N PRO A 350 -4.43 -9.71 17.11
CA PRO A 350 -4.86 -10.86 17.90
C PRO A 350 -6.37 -11.06 17.79
N VAL A 351 -6.83 -11.62 16.66
CA VAL A 351 -8.25 -11.86 16.34
C VAL A 351 -8.64 -13.34 16.31
N ASP A 352 -7.66 -14.23 16.46
CA ASP A 352 -7.82 -15.70 16.43
C ASP A 352 -7.99 -16.31 17.83
#